data_AF-A0A1C0SXN7-F1
#
_entry.id   AF-A0A1C0SXN7-F1
#
_cell.length_a   1.000
_cell.length_b   1.000
_cell.length_c   1.000
_cell.angle_alpha   90.00
_cell.angle_beta   90.00
_cell.angle_gamma   90.00
#
_symmetry.space_group_name_H-M   'P 1'
#
loop_
_entity.id
_entity.type
_entity.pdbx_description
1 polymer ?
#
loop_
_entity_poly.entity_id
_entity_poly.type
_entity_poly.pdbx_seq_one_letter_code
_entity_poly.pdbx_strand_id
1 'polypeptide(L)'
;MARAVNRSIEAQHRNTLPEIDWADLVRPGCYVDEASGDLYRIPKEAFADGNSSLLVRESRGASRLRFLSDDPFMSSMKARIMCAQHNIPVNF
;
A
#
# COMPACT_ATOMS: atom_id res chain seq x y z
N MET A 1 -47.34 -10.36 9.02
CA MET A 1 -46.48 -10.67 7.86
C MET A 1 -45.13 -10.01 8.09
N ALA A 2 -44.09 -10.81 8.38
CA ALA A 2 -42.77 -10.30 8.71
C ALA A 2 -42.01 -9.92 7.44
N ARG A 3 -41.59 -8.65 7.35
CA ARG A 3 -40.80 -8.11 6.25
C ARG A 3 -39.37 -8.66 6.38
N ALA A 4 -39.01 -9.60 5.50
CA ALA A 4 -37.64 -10.07 5.39
C ALA A 4 -36.74 -8.91 4.94
N VAL A 5 -35.89 -8.43 5.84
CA VAL A 5 -34.83 -7.49 5.51
C VAL A 5 -33.73 -8.29 4.80
N ASN A 6 -33.60 -8.11 3.48
CA ASN A 6 -32.47 -8.63 2.73
C ASN A 6 -31.18 -7.96 3.25
N ARG A 7 -30.45 -8.65 4.14
CA ARG A 7 -29.05 -8.37 4.46
C ARG A 7 -28.13 -8.91 3.36
N SER A 8 -28.41 -8.60 2.11
CA SER A 8 -27.51 -8.90 1.02
C SER A 8 -26.81 -7.59 0.65
N ILE A 9 -25.48 -7.64 0.59
CA ILE A 9 -24.56 -6.50 0.45
C ILE A 9 -24.31 -5.73 1.76
N GLU A 10 -23.87 -6.42 2.83
CA GLU A 10 -22.87 -5.79 3.69
C GLU A 10 -21.68 -5.51 2.76
N ALA A 11 -21.49 -4.23 2.41
CA ALA A 11 -20.37 -3.78 1.59
C ALA A 11 -19.12 -4.43 2.18
N GLN A 12 -18.57 -5.44 1.46
CA GLN A 12 -17.31 -6.06 1.81
C GLN A 12 -16.38 -4.92 2.15
N HIS A 13 -16.01 -4.88 3.43
CA HIS A 13 -15.27 -3.83 4.09
C HIS A 13 -14.16 -3.39 3.13
N ARG A 14 -14.33 -2.24 2.47
CA ARG A 14 -13.29 -1.62 1.63
C ARG A 14 -12.23 -1.15 2.62
N ASN A 15 -11.45 -2.10 3.14
CA ASN A 15 -10.24 -1.82 3.87
C ASN A 15 -9.32 -1.18 2.85
N THR A 16 -9.27 0.14 2.83
CA THR A 16 -8.25 0.84 2.07
C THR A 16 -6.91 0.52 2.72
N LEU A 17 -5.93 0.11 1.93
CA LEU A 17 -4.57 -0.13 2.44
C LEU A 17 -4.05 1.12 3.15
N PRO A 18 -3.28 1.00 4.24
CA PRO A 18 -2.73 2.16 4.91
C PRO A 18 -1.96 3.05 3.93
N GLU A 19 -2.32 4.33 3.88
CA GLU A 19 -1.63 5.34 3.10
C GLU A 19 -0.54 5.98 3.97
N ILE A 20 0.65 6.15 3.42
CA ILE A 20 1.80 6.75 4.10
C ILE A 20 2.50 7.73 3.16
N ASP A 21 2.96 8.84 3.72
CA ASP A 21 3.84 9.74 2.99
C ASP A 21 5.26 9.16 2.93
N TRP A 22 6.03 9.58 1.93
CA TRP A 22 7.44 9.23 1.84
C TRP A 22 8.23 9.71 3.07
N ALA A 23 7.89 10.90 3.57
CA ALA A 23 8.55 11.48 4.75
C ALA A 23 8.20 10.74 6.05
N ASP A 24 7.03 10.11 6.11
CA ASP A 24 6.53 9.41 7.30
C ASP A 24 6.89 7.91 7.31
N LEU A 25 7.67 7.46 6.32
CA LEU A 25 8.01 6.06 6.18
C LEU A 25 8.97 5.62 7.29
N VAL A 26 8.48 4.76 8.19
CA VAL A 26 9.21 4.34 9.41
C VAL A 26 9.39 2.82 9.53
N ARG A 27 8.92 2.05 8.55
CA ARG A 27 8.97 0.58 8.59
C ARG A 27 9.40 -0.01 7.25
N PRO A 28 10.26 -1.05 7.26
CA PRO A 28 10.55 -1.82 6.06
C PRO A 28 9.30 -2.55 5.59
N GLY A 29 9.25 -2.80 4.28
CA GLY A 29 8.13 -3.50 3.68
C GLY A 29 7.99 -3.26 2.18
N CYS A 30 6.88 -3.75 1.67
CA CYS A 30 6.45 -3.60 0.30
C CYS A 30 5.36 -2.53 0.23
N TYR A 31 5.57 -1.54 -0.63
CA TYR A 31 4.69 -0.39 -0.82
C TYR A 31 4.41 -0.18 -2.30
N VAL A 32 3.26 0.37 -2.65
CA VAL A 32 2.96 0.79 -4.02
C VAL A 32 2.67 2.29 -4.05
N ASP A 33 3.22 2.99 -5.02
CA ASP A 33 2.82 4.38 -5.26
C ASP A 33 1.46 4.43 -5.95
N GLU A 34 0.49 5.09 -5.34
CA GLU A 34 -0.86 5.20 -5.89
C GLU A 34 -0.90 6.03 -7.18
N ALA A 35 0.03 6.98 -7.36
CA ALA A 35 0.07 7.85 -8.53
C ALA A 35 0.73 7.18 -9.75
N SER A 36 1.87 6.49 -9.55
CA SER A 36 2.59 5.83 -10.65
C SER A 36 2.24 4.36 -10.83
N GLY A 37 1.73 3.71 -9.78
CA GLY A 37 1.49 2.28 -9.74
C GLY A 37 2.77 1.46 -9.57
N ASP A 38 3.92 2.07 -9.24
CA ASP A 38 5.20 1.37 -9.11
C ASP A 38 5.34 0.68 -7.74
N LEU A 39 5.96 -0.50 -7.74
CA LEU A 39 6.23 -1.27 -6.53
C LEU A 39 7.57 -0.87 -5.91
N TYR A 40 7.53 -0.43 -4.66
CA TYR A 40 8.67 -0.11 -3.84
C TYR A 40 8.91 -1.20 -2.80
N ARG A 41 10.07 -1.83 -2.90
CA ARG A 41 10.56 -2.79 -1.91
C ARG A 41 11.55 -2.08 -1.02
N ILE A 42 11.15 -1.77 0.20
CA ILE A 42 11.92 -0.98 1.14
C ILE A 42 12.53 -1.93 2.18
N PRO A 43 13.83 -2.23 2.06
CA PRO A 43 14.50 -3.12 3.00
C PRO A 43 14.83 -2.39 4.30
N LYS A 44 15.21 -3.12 5.35
CA LYS A 44 15.53 -2.53 6.66
C LYS A 44 16.74 -1.60 6.63
N GLU A 45 17.66 -1.84 5.69
CA GLU A 45 18.87 -1.05 5.48
C GLU A 45 18.57 0.35 4.92
N ALA A 46 17.34 0.58 4.43
CA ALA A 46 16.88 1.91 4.01
C ALA A 46 16.54 2.84 5.20
N PHE A 47 16.71 2.37 6.44
CA PHE A 47 16.48 3.13 7.66
C PHE A 47 17.78 3.29 8.43
N ALA A 48 18.02 4.49 8.94
CA ALA A 48 19.10 4.74 9.89
C ALA A 48 18.79 4.12 11.26
N ASP A 49 19.82 3.98 12.09
CA ASP A 49 19.70 3.60 13.50
C ASP A 49 18.74 4.57 14.21
N GLY A 50 17.50 4.14 14.44
CA GLY A 50 16.41 4.99 14.95
C GLY A 50 15.17 5.13 14.04
N ASN A 51 15.03 4.29 13.00
CA ASN A 51 13.84 4.21 12.12
C ASN A 51 13.56 5.45 11.27
N SER A 52 14.51 6.38 11.15
CA SER A 52 14.40 7.48 10.18
C SER A 52 14.70 6.93 8.79
N SER A 53 13.79 7.08 7.83
CA SER A 53 14.04 6.67 6.45
C SER A 53 15.16 7.51 5.84
N LEU A 54 16.07 6.85 5.13
CA LEU A 54 17.09 7.49 4.30
C LEU A 54 16.58 7.79 2.89
N LEU A 55 15.32 7.46 2.62
CA LEU A 55 14.70 7.59 1.32
C LEU A 55 14.13 8.99 1.13
N VAL A 56 14.66 9.71 0.14
CA VAL A 56 14.11 11.00 -0.28
C VAL A 56 13.53 10.84 -1.68
N ARG A 57 12.25 11.18 -1.83
CA ARG A 57 11.61 11.26 -3.13
C ARG A 57 11.60 12.69 -3.64
N GLU A 58 12.41 12.96 -4.65
CA GLU A 58 12.38 14.22 -5.37
C GLU A 58 11.41 14.10 -6.56
N SER A 59 10.10 14.25 -6.30
CA SER A 59 9.11 14.29 -7.38
C SER A 59 8.23 15.53 -7.29
N ARG A 60 7.84 16.06 -8.46
CA ARG A 60 6.97 17.26 -8.57
C ARG A 60 5.49 16.99 -8.23
N GLY A 61 5.09 15.72 -8.10
CA GLY A 61 3.71 15.33 -7.81
C GLY A 61 3.53 14.86 -6.38
N ALA A 62 2.34 15.09 -5.82
CA ALA A 62 1.91 14.50 -4.55
C ALA A 62 1.71 12.99 -4.77
N SER A 63 2.72 12.19 -4.46
CA SER A 63 2.65 10.74 -4.47
C SER A 63 2.47 10.21 -3.07
N ARG A 64 1.54 9.27 -2.91
CA ARG A 64 1.26 8.58 -1.66
C ARG A 64 1.57 7.12 -1.81
N LEU A 65 2.20 6.54 -0.80
CA LEU A 65 2.50 5.12 -0.76
C LEU A 65 1.37 4.38 -0.07
N ARG A 66 0.99 3.23 -0.62
CA ARG A 66 0.09 2.27 0.02
C ARG A 66 0.91 1.11 0.53
N PHE A 67 0.79 0.84 1.83
CA PHE A 67 1.45 -0.30 2.46
C PHE A 67 0.78 -1.61 2.03
N LEU A 68 1.57 -2.54 1.48
CA LEU A 68 1.11 -3.86 1.08
C LEU A 68 1.50 -4.94 2.10
N SER A 69 2.74 -4.92 2.57
CA SER A 69 3.29 -5.94 3.48
C SER A 69 4.50 -5.45 4.22
N ASP A 70 4.78 -6.07 5.35
CA ASP A 70 6.04 -6.02 6.08
C ASP A 70 7.19 -6.76 5.39
N ASP A 71 6.90 -7.73 4.52
CA ASP A 71 7.89 -8.46 3.71
C ASP A 71 8.29 -7.66 2.45
N PRO A 72 9.53 -7.12 2.35
CA PRO A 72 10.00 -6.42 1.16
C PRO A 72 10.15 -7.35 -0.05
N PHE A 73 10.23 -8.67 0.16
CA PHE A 73 10.42 -9.66 -0.90
C PHE A 73 9.12 -10.28 -1.40
N MET A 74 7.98 -9.70 -1.02
CA MET A 74 6.68 -10.06 -1.58
C MET A 74 6.75 -10.17 -3.12
N SER A 75 6.24 -11.28 -3.63
CA SER A 75 6.21 -11.53 -5.08
C SER A 75 5.34 -10.49 -5.79
N SER A 76 5.77 -10.06 -6.99
CA SER A 76 5.00 -9.09 -7.77
C SER A 76 3.57 -9.57 -8.05
N MET A 77 3.36 -10.88 -8.24
CA MET A 77 2.02 -11.45 -8.43
C MET A 77 1.12 -11.24 -7.20
N LYS A 78 1.64 -11.46 -5.98
CA LYS A 78 0.87 -11.22 -4.74
C LYS A 78 0.56 -9.73 -4.58
N ALA A 79 1.53 -8.85 -4.87
CA ALA A 79 1.33 -7.41 -4.84
C ALA A 79 0.25 -6.96 -5.85
N ARG A 80 0.26 -7.48 -7.08
CA ARG A 80 -0.76 -7.17 -8.10
C ARG A 80 -2.16 -7.61 -7.67
N ILE A 81 -2.30 -8.82 -7.12
CA ILE A 81 -3.59 -9.31 -6.61
C ILE A 81 -4.12 -8.39 -5.50
N MET A 82 -3.25 -8.00 -4.56
CA MET A 82 -3.61 -7.08 -3.49
C MET A 82 -4.03 -5.71 -4.06
N CYS A 83 -3.23 -5.12 -4.94
CA CYS A 83 -3.57 -3.84 -5.58
C CYS A 83 -4.92 -3.91 -6.32
N ALA A 84 -5.19 -5.00 -7.05
CA ALA A 84 -6.45 -5.21 -7.75
C ALA A 84 -7.66 -5.28 -6.79
N GLN A 85 -7.51 -5.95 -5.63
CA GLN A 85 -8.54 -5.98 -4.59
C GLN A 85 -8.86 -4.60 -4.02
N HIS A 86 -7.87 -3.70 -4.01
CA HIS A 86 -7.98 -2.34 -3.50
C HIS A 86 -8.19 -1.27 -4.59
N ASN A 87 -8.38 -1.67 -5.85
CA ASN A 87 -8.53 -0.80 -7.02
C ASN A 87 -7.35 0.17 -7.24
N ILE A 88 -6.13 -0.28 -6.94
CA ILE A 88 -4.90 0.48 -7.20
C ILE A 88 -4.34 0.08 -8.57
N PRO A 89 -4.14 1.02 -9.51
CA PRO A 89 -3.49 0.74 -10.78
C PRO A 89 -2.02 0.38 -10.57
N VAL A 90 -1.50 -0.59 -11.31
CA VAL A 90 -0.12 -1.11 -11.17
C VAL A 90 0.65 -1.04 -12.48
N ASN A 91 1.95 -0.74 -12.40
CA ASN A 91 2.84 -0.53 -13.55
C ASN A 91 4.10 -1.43 -13.56
N PHE A 92 4.28 -2.28 -12.55
CA PHE A 92 5.38 -3.25 -12.40
C PHE A 92 4.86 -4.67 -12.62
#